data_AF-A0A496UWQ6-F1
#
_entry.id   AF-A0A496UWQ6-F1
#
_cell.length_a   1.000
_cell.length_b   1.000
_cell.length_c   1.000
_cell.angle_alpha   90.00
_cell.angle_beta   90.00
_cell.angle_gamma   90.00
#
_symmetry.space_group_name_H-M   'P 1'
#
loop_
_entity.id
_entity.type
_entity.pdbx_description
1 polymer ?
#
loop_
_entity_poly.entity_id
_entity_poly.type
_entity_poly.pdbx_seq_one_letter_code
_entity_poly.pdbx_strand_id
1 'polypeptide(L)' 'PLRKHGFLTRDSRMVERKKYGQPGARKRFQFSKR' A
#
# COMPACT_ATOMS: atom_id res chain seq x y z
N PRO A 1 16.01 8.08 -25.28
CA PRO A 1 16.45 7.04 -24.31
C PRO A 1 15.81 7.18 -22.92
N LEU A 2 16.14 8.21 -22.12
CA LEU A 2 15.77 8.29 -20.70
C LEU A 2 14.25 8.34 -20.40
N ARG A 3 13.47 9.08 -21.21
CA ARG A 3 11.99 9.08 -21.09
C ARG A 3 11.36 7.72 -21.40
N LYS A 4 11.87 7.00 -22.41
CA LYS A 4 11.35 5.69 -22.82
C LYS A 4 11.55 4.63 -21.73
N HIS A 5 12.57 4.80 -20.88
CA HIS A 5 12.87 3.92 -19.76
C HIS A 5 12.29 4.40 -18.41
N GLY A 6 11.52 5.50 -18.37
CA GLY A 6 10.80 5.92 -17.16
C GLY A 6 11.63 6.59 -16.06
N PHE A 7 12.89 6.97 -16.33
CA PHE A 7 13.78 7.54 -15.29
C PHE A 7 13.50 9.00 -14.93
N LEU A 8 12.58 9.66 -15.63
CA LEU A 8 12.23 11.07 -15.38
C LEU A 8 10.95 11.23 -14.55
N THR A 9 10.22 10.14 -14.28
CA THR A 9 8.96 10.20 -13.52
C THR A 9 9.21 9.97 -12.03
N ARG A 10 8.70 10.88 -11.19
CA ARG A 10 8.72 10.72 -9.74
C ARG A 10 7.69 9.66 -9.33
N ASP A 11 8.10 8.76 -8.44
CA ASP A 11 7.18 7.82 -7.81
C ASP A 11 6.21 8.54 -6.87
N SER A 12 4.92 8.34 -7.10
CA SER A 12 3.84 8.94 -6.31
C SER A 12 3.38 8.07 -5.14
N ARG A 13 3.93 6.86 -4.96
CA ARG A 13 3.50 5.93 -3.91
C ARG A 13 3.76 6.52 -2.52
N MET A 14 2.76 6.38 -1.66
CA MET A 14 2.83 6.78 -0.26
C MET A 14 2.38 5.61 0.62
N VAL A 15 2.87 5.57 1.86
CA VAL A 15 2.45 4.56 2.83
C VAL A 15 0.98 4.75 3.16
N GLU A 16 0.20 3.67 3.03
CA GLU A 16 -1.21 3.69 3.42
C GLU A 16 -1.35 3.83 4.93
N ARG A 17 -2.25 4.72 5.36
CA ARG A 17 -2.54 4.92 6.77
C ARG A 17 -3.11 3.65 7.43
N LYS A 18 -2.83 3.48 8.71
CA LYS A 18 -3.47 2.46 9.55
C LYS A 18 -4.96 2.75 9.70
N LYS A 19 -5.79 1.74 9.52
CA LYS A 19 -7.23 1.82 9.79
C LYS A 19 -7.51 1.35 11.21
N TYR A 20 -8.39 2.03 11.94
CA TYR A 20 -8.78 1.61 13.28
C TYR A 20 -9.47 0.24 13.22
N GLY A 21 -9.28 -0.59 14.26
CA GLY A 21 -9.76 -1.97 14.26
C GLY A 21 -8.96 -2.92 13.35
N GLN A 22 -7.89 -2.46 12.71
CA GLN A 22 -6.96 -3.31 11.96
C GLN A 22 -5.53 -3.23 12.52
N PRO A 23 -4.77 -4.34 12.50
CA PRO A 23 -3.36 -4.33 12.88
C PRO A 23 -2.48 -3.53 11.91
N GLY A 24 -2.93 -3.29 10.67
CA GLY A 24 -2.21 -2.47 9.68
C GLY A 24 -3.17 -1.79 8.70
N ALA A 25 -2.65 -1.35 7.54
CA ALA A 25 -3.47 -0.67 6.53
C ALA A 25 -4.51 -1.59 5.87
N ARG A 26 -4.16 -2.88 5.72
CA ARG A 26 -4.99 -3.89 5.03
C ARG A 26 -5.03 -5.26 5.75
N LYS A 27 -4.09 -5.54 6.66
CA LYS A 27 -4.04 -6.81 7.41
C LYS A 27 -5.27 -6.90 8.32
N ARG A 28 -5.90 -8.08 8.36
CA ARG A 28 -7.06 -8.38 9.21
C ARG A 28 -6.68 -9.39 10.28
N PHE A 29 -7.43 -9.40 11.38
CA PHE A 29 -7.33 -10.46 12.38
C PHE A 29 -7.91 -11.77 11.83
N GLN A 30 -7.48 -12.90 12.40
CA GLN A 30 -8.08 -14.19 12.10
C GLN A 30 -9.55 -14.18 12.51
N PHE A 31 -10.42 -14.65 11.62
CA PHE A 31 -11.85 -14.72 11.86
C PHE A 31 -12.29 -16.20 11.88
N SER A 32 -12.95 -16.64 12.95
CA SER A 32 -13.63 -17.94 13.01
C SER A 32 -15.14 -17.74 12.81
N LYS A 33 -15.74 -18.49 11.88
CA LYS A 33 -17.20 -18.60 11.79
C LYS A 33 -17.66 -19.57 12.88
N ARG A 34 -18.81 -19.28 13.48
CA ARG A 34 -19.54 -20.22 14.33
C ARG A 34 -20.31 -21.19 13.43
#